data_AF-A0A9P1IQB0-F1
#
_entry.id   AF-A0A9P1IQB0-F1
#
_cell.length_a   1.000
_cell.length_b   1.000
_cell.length_c   1.000
_cell.angle_alpha   90.00
_cell.angle_beta   90.00
_cell.angle_gamma   90.00
#
_symmetry.space_group_name_H-M   'P 1'
#
loop_
_entity.id
_entity.type
_entity.pdbx_description
1 polymer ?
#
loop_
_entity_poly.entity_id
_entity_poly.type
_entity_poly.pdbx_seq_one_letter_code
_entity_poly.pdbx_strand_id
1 'polypeptide(L)'
;MRERPRIFLILFTVSTTLISNIWASSFPCGPSFVPCTQKRAFSAVLHSPRSDNFSPNSIDNHLKDELKKSMKKEIVEIAAIEAINITEKLFNETEKHMADELSDTSFKSSELAWLQYTYADQYAKYLSFAALSANVAAQKLIEKIPKKMKKAIEFLPTDQTKMKDVCPISQIEECIIGKYRSYTGLCNNIKNPRNGASYEKLQRFLPADYADSISAPRVAKSGNELPSASELSALFTPAPNGHSTCSLLISPFLSFLYDDMVHVPTNRIFKSKSLFSCL
;
A
#
# COMPACT_ATOMS: atom_id res chain seq x y z
N MET A 1 -23.27 13.08 48.98
CA MET A 1 -23.02 14.25 48.12
C MET A 1 -21.56 14.21 47.70
N ARG A 2 -21.28 13.94 46.42
CA ARG A 2 -19.93 13.74 45.89
C ARG A 2 -19.76 14.68 44.71
N GLU A 3 -18.86 15.65 44.87
CA GLU A 3 -18.59 16.75 43.95
C GLU A 3 -18.06 16.24 42.60
N ARG A 4 -18.57 16.82 41.50
CA ARG A 4 -18.00 16.66 40.15
C ARG A 4 -17.04 17.82 39.89
N PRO A 5 -15.88 17.58 39.25
CA PRO A 5 -14.95 18.66 38.92
C PRO A 5 -15.53 19.57 37.83
N ARG A 6 -15.42 20.89 38.05
CA ARG A 6 -15.79 21.94 37.09
C ARG A 6 -14.73 22.02 36.00
N ILE A 7 -15.09 21.64 34.77
CA ILE A 7 -14.29 21.89 33.57
C ILE A 7 -14.57 23.33 33.13
N PHE A 8 -13.53 24.16 33.12
CA PHE A 8 -13.56 25.53 32.60
C PHE A 8 -13.77 25.49 31.08
N LEU A 9 -14.94 25.94 30.62
CA LEU A 9 -15.23 26.14 29.21
C LEU A 9 -14.66 27.50 28.78
N ILE A 10 -13.58 27.51 28.00
CA ILE A 10 -13.04 28.72 27.37
C ILE A 10 -13.88 29.00 26.12
N LEU A 11 -14.76 30.00 26.18
CA LEU A 11 -15.50 30.53 25.04
C LEU A 11 -14.58 31.41 24.20
N PHE A 12 -14.17 30.92 23.03
CA PHE A 12 -13.60 31.75 21.98
C PHE A 12 -14.73 32.31 21.11
N THR A 13 -15.01 33.61 21.24
CA THR A 13 -15.90 34.35 20.33
C THR A 13 -15.13 34.68 19.05
N VAL A 14 -15.41 33.97 17.96
CA VAL A 14 -14.89 34.31 16.62
C VAL A 14 -15.93 35.15 15.90
N SER A 15 -15.55 36.41 15.66
CA SER A 15 -16.32 37.39 14.89
C SER A 15 -16.46 36.93 13.44
N THR A 16 -17.69 36.76 12.98
CA THR A 16 -18.04 36.37 11.60
C THR A 16 -18.02 37.59 10.68
N THR A 17 -16.95 37.74 9.89
CA THR A 17 -16.98 38.57 8.67
C THR A 17 -17.06 37.66 7.46
N LEU A 18 -18.18 37.75 6.75
CA LEU A 18 -18.47 37.06 5.49
C LEU A 18 -17.43 37.43 4.41
N ILE A 19 -16.76 36.42 3.86
CA ILE A 19 -16.27 36.45 2.47
C ILE A 19 -16.67 35.11 1.84
N SER A 20 -17.66 35.19 0.97
CA SER A 20 -18.16 34.11 0.14
C SER A 20 -17.15 33.75 -0.95
N ASN A 21 -16.57 32.56 -0.89
CA ASN A 21 -16.04 31.87 -2.05
C ASN A 21 -16.64 30.47 -2.09
N ILE A 22 -17.60 30.30 -2.97
CA ILE A 22 -18.32 29.06 -3.26
C ILE A 22 -17.31 28.10 -3.92
N TRP A 23 -16.81 27.12 -3.18
CA TRP A 23 -16.17 25.94 -3.75
C TRP A 23 -17.25 24.89 -3.97
N ALA A 24 -17.84 24.89 -5.16
CA ALA A 24 -18.73 23.82 -5.59
C ALA A 24 -17.91 22.54 -5.80
N SER A 25 -18.10 21.55 -4.92
CA SER A 25 -17.62 20.19 -5.17
C SER A 25 -18.40 19.59 -6.33
N SER A 26 -17.76 19.48 -7.49
CA SER A 26 -18.38 18.90 -8.69
C SER A 26 -18.19 17.39 -8.71
N PHE A 27 -19.00 16.65 -7.95
CA PHE A 27 -19.18 15.22 -8.18
C PHE A 27 -20.51 15.00 -8.91
N PRO A 28 -20.51 14.62 -10.20
CA PRO A 28 -21.66 13.99 -10.80
C PRO A 28 -21.51 12.46 -10.79
N CYS A 29 -22.55 11.81 -10.26
CA CYS A 29 -22.72 10.37 -10.11
C CYS A 29 -23.38 9.72 -11.35
N GLY A 30 -23.04 8.45 -11.62
CA GLY A 30 -23.82 7.44 -12.37
C GLY A 30 -23.53 7.30 -13.89
N PRO A 31 -23.93 6.19 -14.56
CA PRO A 31 -24.40 4.88 -14.11
C PRO A 31 -23.43 3.69 -14.41
N SER A 32 -23.61 2.67 -13.58
CA SER A 32 -23.16 1.27 -13.47
C SER A 32 -22.72 0.43 -14.70
N PHE A 33 -21.68 -0.39 -14.42
CA PHE A 33 -21.48 -1.85 -14.64
C PHE A 33 -21.71 -2.53 -16.01
N VAL A 34 -20.81 -3.52 -16.26
CA VAL A 34 -20.73 -4.66 -17.22
C VAL A 34 -20.21 -4.46 -18.69
N PRO A 35 -19.40 -5.40 -19.23
CA PRO A 35 -18.47 -5.19 -20.35
C PRO A 35 -18.93 -5.82 -21.68
N CYS A 36 -18.31 -5.41 -22.80
CA CYS A 36 -18.21 -6.20 -24.03
C CYS A 36 -16.76 -6.18 -24.57
N THR A 37 -16.18 -7.37 -24.49
CA THR A 37 -14.94 -7.97 -25.04
C THR A 37 -14.05 -7.27 -26.10
N GLN A 38 -12.77 -7.66 -25.95
CA GLN A 38 -11.71 -7.95 -26.94
C GLN A 38 -11.30 -6.89 -27.97
N LYS A 39 -10.15 -6.27 -27.71
CA LYS A 39 -8.90 -6.52 -28.46
C LYS A 39 -7.66 -5.95 -27.74
N ARG A 40 -6.68 -6.83 -27.58
CA ARG A 40 -5.22 -6.57 -27.38
C ARG A 40 -4.72 -5.53 -28.40
N ALA A 41 -3.52 -4.95 -28.31
CA ALA A 41 -2.48 -4.74 -27.32
C ALA A 41 -1.37 -4.02 -28.13
N PHE A 42 -0.69 -3.05 -27.53
CA PHE A 42 0.61 -2.48 -27.96
C PHE A 42 0.88 -2.33 -29.46
N SER A 43 0.76 -1.10 -29.97
CA SER A 43 1.76 -0.54 -30.90
C SER A 43 1.49 0.95 -31.08
N ALA A 44 2.39 1.82 -30.63
CA ALA A 44 2.63 3.09 -31.29
C ALA A 44 4.02 3.62 -30.88
N VAL A 45 4.78 3.92 -31.92
CA VAL A 45 6.17 4.35 -31.95
C VAL A 45 6.28 5.86 -31.67
N LEU A 46 7.27 6.22 -30.83
CA LEU A 46 8.05 7.47 -30.73
C LEU A 46 7.30 8.82 -30.80
N HIS A 47 7.35 9.57 -29.68
CA HIS A 47 8.17 10.78 -29.54
C HIS A 47 8.20 11.26 -28.07
N SER A 48 9.40 11.58 -27.56
CA SER A 48 9.62 12.13 -26.21
C SER A 48 9.04 13.55 -26.09
N PRO A 49 8.45 13.92 -24.93
CA PRO A 49 9.12 14.97 -24.15
C PRO A 49 9.01 14.88 -22.62
N ARG A 50 10.10 15.35 -21.99
CA ARG A 50 10.28 16.03 -20.69
C ARG A 50 9.59 15.47 -19.42
N SER A 51 10.44 14.88 -18.58
CA SER A 51 10.22 14.68 -17.15
C SER A 51 10.19 16.02 -16.39
N ASP A 52 9.02 16.46 -15.94
CA ASP A 52 8.92 17.49 -14.90
C ASP A 52 8.92 16.83 -13.52
N ASN A 53 9.97 17.14 -12.76
CA ASN A 53 10.23 16.66 -11.41
C ASN A 53 9.21 17.22 -10.43
N PHE A 54 8.27 16.39 -9.95
CA PHE A 54 7.54 16.68 -8.73
C PHE A 54 8.39 16.26 -7.52
N SER A 55 9.02 17.25 -6.87
CA SER A 55 9.85 17.08 -5.69
C SER A 55 9.02 17.21 -4.41
N PRO A 56 8.98 16.19 -3.53
CA PRO A 56 8.69 16.40 -2.13
C PRO A 56 10.00 16.66 -1.38
N ASN A 57 10.18 17.92 -0.98
CA ASN A 57 10.99 18.44 0.12
C ASN A 57 12.54 18.33 0.06
N SER A 58 13.16 19.50 0.27
CA SER A 58 14.55 19.91 0.13
C SER A 58 15.57 19.34 1.14
N ILE A 59 15.31 18.19 1.77
CA ILE A 59 16.19 17.65 2.82
C ILE A 59 17.19 16.59 2.32
N ASP A 60 17.13 16.18 1.05
CA ASP A 60 17.55 14.81 0.75
C ASP A 60 18.61 14.63 -0.35
N ASN A 61 19.13 15.71 -0.94
CA ASN A 61 20.18 15.55 -1.98
C ASN A 61 21.54 15.21 -1.35
N HIS A 62 21.90 15.85 -0.23
CA HIS A 62 23.16 15.58 0.48
C HIS A 62 23.21 14.16 1.04
N LEU A 63 22.12 13.69 1.66
CA LEU A 63 22.03 12.33 2.21
C LEU A 63 22.06 11.26 1.11
N LYS A 64 21.43 11.52 -0.04
CA LYS A 64 21.52 10.65 -1.23
C LYS A 64 22.94 10.55 -1.76
N ASP A 65 23.65 11.66 -1.84
CA ASP A 65 25.03 11.70 -2.36
C ASP A 65 26.02 11.04 -1.37
N GLU A 66 25.83 11.23 -0.07
CA GLU A 66 26.59 10.52 0.96
C GLU A 66 26.32 9.01 0.96
N LEU A 67 25.07 8.60 0.78
CA LEU A 67 24.71 7.17 0.69
C LEU A 67 25.31 6.52 -0.56
N LYS A 68 25.22 7.17 -1.72
CA LYS A 68 25.86 6.72 -2.96
C LYS A 68 27.38 6.62 -2.83
N LYS A 69 28.01 7.52 -2.07
CA LYS A 69 29.45 7.49 -1.79
C LYS A 69 29.82 6.39 -0.79
N SER A 70 28.96 6.10 0.17
CA SER A 70 29.18 5.09 1.21
C SER A 70 28.95 3.66 0.73
N MET A 71 28.06 3.45 -0.25
CA MET A 71 27.68 2.12 -0.71
C MET A 71 28.26 1.83 -2.08
N LYS A 72 29.14 0.83 -2.16
CA LYS A 72 29.56 0.28 -3.44
C LYS A 72 28.33 -0.30 -4.16
N LYS A 73 28.16 0.08 -5.42
CA LYS A 73 27.08 -0.41 -6.29
C LYS A 73 27.00 -1.95 -6.30
N GLU A 74 28.15 -2.61 -6.25
CA GLU A 74 28.28 -4.07 -6.18
C GLU A 74 27.55 -4.70 -4.97
N ILE A 75 27.58 -4.04 -3.81
CA ILE A 75 26.89 -4.55 -2.60
C ILE A 75 25.37 -4.52 -2.78
N VAL A 76 24.87 -3.47 -3.43
CA VAL A 76 23.43 -3.30 -3.73
C VAL A 76 22.99 -4.36 -4.74
N GLU A 77 23.81 -4.62 -5.76
CA GLU A 77 23.53 -5.62 -6.78
C GLU A 77 23.52 -7.05 -6.22
N ILE A 78 24.51 -7.42 -5.40
CA ILE A 78 24.54 -8.73 -4.73
C ILE A 78 23.30 -8.91 -3.84
N ALA A 79 22.96 -7.90 -3.03
CA ALA A 79 21.79 -7.94 -2.18
C ALA A 79 20.48 -8.09 -2.98
N ALA A 80 20.37 -7.42 -4.13
CA ALA A 80 19.23 -7.53 -5.02
C ALA A 80 19.10 -8.94 -5.62
N ILE A 81 20.21 -9.53 -6.11
CA ILE A 81 20.20 -10.89 -6.67
C ILE A 81 19.78 -11.91 -5.61
N GLU A 82 20.37 -11.85 -4.42
CA GLU A 82 20.01 -12.74 -3.33
C GLU A 82 18.54 -12.60 -2.92
N ALA A 83 18.04 -11.37 -2.82
CA ALA A 83 16.66 -11.11 -2.45
C ALA A 83 15.67 -11.68 -3.46
N ILE A 84 15.95 -11.52 -4.76
CA ILE A 84 15.12 -12.09 -5.84
C ILE A 84 15.13 -13.62 -5.75
N ASN A 85 16.30 -14.25 -5.61
CA ASN A 85 16.41 -15.71 -5.52
C ASN A 85 15.67 -16.27 -4.28
N ILE A 86 15.76 -15.58 -3.14
CA ILE A 86 15.04 -15.97 -1.91
C ILE A 86 13.52 -15.86 -2.15
N THR A 87 13.07 -14.77 -2.76
CA THR A 87 11.65 -14.53 -3.01
C THR A 87 11.10 -15.56 -4.01
N GLU A 88 11.81 -15.83 -5.10
CA GLU A 88 11.44 -16.85 -6.08
C GLU A 88 11.34 -18.24 -5.44
N LYS A 89 12.33 -18.62 -4.62
CA LYS A 89 12.28 -19.88 -3.86
C LYS A 89 11.05 -19.95 -2.96
N LEU A 90 10.75 -18.88 -2.22
CA LEU A 90 9.58 -18.83 -1.33
C LEU A 90 8.26 -18.96 -2.10
N PHE A 91 8.11 -18.27 -3.23
CA PHE A 91 6.91 -18.37 -4.06
C PHE A 91 6.75 -19.78 -4.64
N ASN A 92 7.82 -20.36 -5.20
CA ASN A 92 7.79 -21.72 -5.76
C ASN A 92 7.47 -22.78 -4.69
N GLU A 93 8.06 -22.67 -3.49
CA GLU A 93 7.75 -23.55 -2.36
C GLU A 93 6.29 -23.40 -1.91
N THR A 94 5.78 -22.16 -1.88
CA THR A 94 4.40 -21.85 -1.52
C THR A 94 3.42 -22.43 -2.53
N GLU A 95 3.66 -22.26 -3.84
CA GLU A 95 2.79 -22.79 -4.89
C GLU A 95 2.73 -24.32 -4.84
N LYS A 96 3.87 -24.97 -4.67
CA LYS A 96 3.92 -26.42 -4.50
C LYS A 96 3.15 -26.87 -3.26
N HIS A 97 3.37 -26.20 -2.12
CA HIS A 97 2.67 -26.52 -0.88
C HIS A 97 1.15 -26.32 -1.00
N MET A 98 0.71 -25.24 -1.64
CA MET A 98 -0.71 -24.99 -1.90
C MET A 98 -1.30 -26.05 -2.81
N ALA A 99 -0.58 -26.50 -3.83
CA ALA A 99 -1.03 -27.58 -4.72
C ALA A 99 -1.13 -28.94 -4.00
N ASP A 100 -0.18 -29.23 -3.11
CA ASP A 100 -0.07 -30.54 -2.44
C ASP A 100 -1.04 -30.66 -1.24
N GLU A 101 -1.23 -29.59 -0.44
CA GLU A 101 -1.99 -29.67 0.83
C GLU A 101 -3.44 -29.15 0.75
N LEU A 102 -3.83 -28.38 -0.28
CA LEU A 102 -5.17 -27.80 -0.36
C LEU A 102 -6.13 -28.71 -1.14
N SER A 103 -6.96 -29.47 -0.42
CA SER A 103 -8.20 -30.03 -0.97
C SER A 103 -9.40 -29.15 -0.62
N ASP A 104 -10.50 -29.25 -1.39
CA ASP A 104 -11.74 -28.49 -1.16
C ASP A 104 -12.32 -28.66 0.26
N THR A 105 -11.97 -29.75 0.96
CA THR A 105 -12.44 -30.04 2.32
C THR A 105 -11.58 -29.43 3.43
N SER A 106 -10.44 -28.82 3.09
CA SER A 106 -9.44 -28.39 4.07
C SER A 106 -9.69 -26.99 4.64
N PHE A 107 -10.58 -26.21 4.03
CA PHE A 107 -10.86 -24.83 4.45
C PHE A 107 -12.05 -24.74 5.40
N LYS A 108 -11.87 -23.95 6.46
CA LYS A 108 -13.02 -23.52 7.28
C LYS A 108 -13.85 -22.51 6.49
N SER A 109 -15.15 -22.45 6.75
CA SER A 109 -16.04 -21.46 6.10
C SER A 109 -15.57 -20.01 6.31
N SER A 110 -14.99 -19.71 7.48
CA SER A 110 -14.40 -18.39 7.75
C SER A 110 -13.18 -18.09 6.89
N GLU A 111 -12.37 -19.10 6.56
CA GLU A 111 -11.21 -18.93 5.71
C GLU A 111 -11.61 -18.75 4.25
N LEU A 112 -12.64 -19.45 3.79
CA LEU A 112 -13.22 -19.26 2.45
C LEU A 112 -13.81 -17.86 2.31
N ALA A 113 -14.57 -17.40 3.30
CA ALA A 113 -15.13 -16.04 3.30
C ALA A 113 -14.01 -14.98 3.28
N TRP A 114 -12.94 -15.18 4.06
CA TRP A 114 -11.78 -14.30 4.03
C TRP A 114 -11.08 -14.31 2.67
N LEU A 115 -10.87 -15.48 2.07
CA LEU A 115 -10.24 -15.62 0.75
C LEU A 115 -11.06 -14.94 -0.35
N GLN A 116 -12.39 -14.98 -0.26
CA GLN A 116 -13.27 -14.24 -1.18
C GLN A 116 -13.12 -12.73 -1.00
N TYR A 117 -13.04 -12.26 0.25
CA TYR A 117 -12.89 -10.84 0.56
C TYR A 117 -11.50 -10.29 0.20
N THR A 118 -10.43 -11.07 0.38
CA THR A 118 -9.04 -10.62 0.17
C THR A 118 -8.36 -11.22 -1.06
N TYR A 119 -9.18 -11.70 -2.01
CA TYR A 119 -8.70 -12.33 -3.24
C TYR A 119 -7.70 -11.45 -4.00
N ALA A 120 -6.63 -12.06 -4.50
CA ALA A 120 -5.60 -11.41 -5.29
C ALA A 120 -5.63 -11.93 -6.73
N ASP A 121 -5.67 -11.02 -7.70
CA ASP A 121 -5.55 -11.36 -9.12
C ASP A 121 -4.08 -11.67 -9.49
N GLN A 122 -3.86 -12.20 -10.69
CA GLN A 122 -2.51 -12.56 -11.15
C GLN A 122 -1.58 -11.33 -11.22
N TYR A 123 -2.10 -10.16 -11.56
CA TYR A 123 -1.29 -8.95 -11.68
C TYR A 123 -0.87 -8.43 -10.29
N ALA A 124 -1.76 -8.43 -9.30
CA ALA A 124 -1.40 -8.14 -7.91
C ALA A 124 -0.33 -9.10 -7.38
N LYS A 125 -0.40 -10.40 -7.73
CA LYS A 125 0.65 -11.37 -7.38
C LYS A 125 2.01 -10.97 -7.97
N TYR A 126 2.05 -10.60 -9.25
CA TYR A 126 3.29 -10.12 -9.88
C TYR A 126 3.85 -8.85 -9.20
N LEU A 127 2.99 -7.88 -8.89
CA LEU A 127 3.39 -6.66 -8.16
C LEU A 127 3.92 -6.99 -6.76
N SER A 128 3.28 -7.93 -6.07
CA SER A 128 3.67 -8.33 -4.74
C SER A 128 5.02 -9.05 -4.70
N PHE A 129 5.35 -9.83 -5.74
CA PHE A 129 6.66 -10.44 -5.89
C PHE A 129 7.76 -9.37 -5.94
N ALA A 130 7.52 -8.30 -6.71
CA ALA A 130 8.45 -7.19 -6.80
C ALA A 130 8.58 -6.43 -5.47
N ALA A 131 7.46 -6.17 -4.80
CA ALA A 131 7.45 -5.50 -3.50
C ALA A 131 8.18 -6.32 -2.41
N LEU A 132 7.96 -7.63 -2.37
CA LEU A 132 8.63 -8.53 -1.43
C LEU A 132 10.12 -8.63 -1.70
N SER A 133 10.51 -8.76 -2.97
CA SER A 133 11.92 -8.75 -3.37
C SER A 133 12.61 -7.45 -2.92
N ALA A 134 11.95 -6.31 -3.09
CA ALA A 134 12.45 -5.01 -2.63
C ALA A 134 12.56 -4.94 -1.10
N ASN A 135 11.58 -5.46 -0.36
CA ASN A 135 11.60 -5.50 1.11
C ASN A 135 12.75 -6.37 1.64
N VAL A 136 12.93 -7.57 1.08
CA VAL A 136 14.02 -8.48 1.47
C VAL A 136 15.39 -7.86 1.13
N ALA A 137 15.51 -7.21 -0.02
CA ALA A 137 16.73 -6.48 -0.38
C ALA A 137 17.01 -5.35 0.62
N ALA A 138 16.00 -4.55 0.97
CA ALA A 138 16.12 -3.48 1.96
C ALA A 138 16.57 -4.02 3.33
N GLN A 139 16.03 -5.16 3.77
CA GLN A 139 16.39 -5.78 5.06
C GLN A 139 17.87 -6.15 5.09
N LYS A 140 18.37 -6.81 4.03
CA LYS A 140 19.78 -7.16 3.87
C LYS A 140 20.70 -5.94 3.83
N LEU A 141 20.23 -4.82 3.27
CA LEU A 141 21.00 -3.59 3.20
C LEU A 141 21.02 -2.83 4.54
N ILE A 142 19.93 -2.84 5.30
CA ILE A 142 19.86 -2.19 6.62
C ILE A 142 20.91 -2.72 7.59
N GLU A 143 21.22 -4.02 7.54
CA GLU A 143 22.24 -4.63 8.39
C GLU A 143 23.64 -4.05 8.14
N LYS A 144 23.90 -3.61 6.90
CA LYS A 144 25.19 -3.07 6.47
C LYS A 144 25.28 -1.54 6.63
N ILE A 145 24.17 -0.86 6.90
CA ILE A 145 24.07 0.60 6.91
C ILE A 145 24.04 1.14 8.35
N PRO A 146 24.77 2.23 8.65
CA PRO A 146 24.72 2.86 9.97
C PRO A 146 23.32 3.37 10.32
N LYS A 147 22.94 3.29 11.60
CA LYS A 147 21.59 3.62 12.10
C LYS A 147 21.03 4.98 11.62
N LYS A 148 21.89 5.98 11.43
CA LYS A 148 21.49 7.34 10.97
C LYS A 148 21.02 7.37 9.51
N MET A 149 21.49 6.45 8.67
CA MET A 149 21.21 6.41 7.22
C MET A 149 20.13 5.40 6.84
N LYS A 150 19.53 4.67 7.80
CA LYS A 150 18.49 3.67 7.51
C LYS A 150 17.29 4.25 6.74
N LYS A 151 16.94 5.51 7.02
CA LYS A 151 15.85 6.23 6.33
C LYS A 151 16.17 6.52 4.85
N ALA A 152 17.44 6.55 4.47
CA ALA A 152 17.86 6.89 3.11
C ALA A 152 17.76 5.71 2.13
N ILE A 153 17.45 4.50 2.61
CA ILE A 153 17.34 3.28 1.80
C ILE A 153 16.18 3.35 0.80
N GLU A 154 15.10 4.07 1.14
CA GLU A 154 13.99 4.32 0.22
C GLU A 154 14.44 5.06 -1.05
N PHE A 155 15.57 5.77 -1.01
CA PHE A 155 16.10 6.56 -2.11
C PHE A 155 17.26 5.89 -2.85
N LEU A 156 17.57 4.62 -2.55
CA LEU A 156 18.61 3.90 -3.28
C LEU A 156 18.18 3.72 -4.75
N PRO A 157 19.00 4.16 -5.72
CA PRO A 157 18.67 3.96 -7.12
C PRO A 157 18.69 2.46 -7.43
N THR A 158 17.60 1.97 -8.02
CA THR A 158 17.52 0.61 -8.57
C THR A 158 18.12 0.53 -9.97
N ASP A 159 18.50 1.66 -10.56
CA ASP A 159 19.11 1.72 -11.89
C ASP A 159 20.39 0.90 -11.97
N GLN A 160 20.47 0.05 -13.01
CA GLN A 160 21.59 -0.86 -13.26
C GLN A 160 21.76 -1.97 -12.21
N THR A 161 20.68 -2.35 -11.52
CA THR A 161 20.59 -3.57 -10.70
C THR A 161 19.53 -4.49 -11.28
N LYS A 162 19.59 -5.80 -10.98
CA LYS A 162 18.53 -6.76 -11.38
C LYS A 162 17.15 -6.41 -10.81
N MET A 163 17.08 -5.57 -9.76
CA MET A 163 15.82 -5.11 -9.20
C MET A 163 15.01 -4.26 -10.21
N LYS A 164 15.68 -3.61 -11.18
CA LYS A 164 15.02 -2.86 -12.25
C LYS A 164 14.15 -3.74 -13.14
N ASP A 165 14.56 -4.99 -13.36
CA ASP A 165 13.84 -5.93 -14.22
C ASP A 165 12.59 -6.49 -13.51
N VAL A 166 12.64 -6.57 -12.18
CA VAL A 166 11.55 -7.09 -11.35
C VAL A 166 10.55 -6.00 -10.97
N CYS A 167 11.00 -4.78 -10.66
CA CYS A 167 10.12 -3.69 -10.28
C CYS A 167 9.39 -3.10 -11.50
N PRO A 168 8.04 -3.19 -11.58
CA PRO A 168 7.30 -2.73 -12.75
C PRO A 168 7.15 -1.21 -12.73
N ILE A 169 8.15 -0.52 -13.28
CA ILE A 169 8.06 0.91 -13.57
C ILE A 169 7.62 1.06 -15.04
N SER A 170 6.33 0.84 -15.31
CA SER A 170 5.78 1.12 -16.64
C SER A 170 5.67 2.63 -16.85
N GLN A 171 6.60 3.22 -17.60
CA GLN A 171 6.54 4.65 -17.91
C GLN A 171 5.29 4.89 -18.77
N ILE A 172 4.38 5.73 -18.27
CA ILE A 172 3.22 6.18 -19.04
C ILE A 172 3.74 7.31 -19.91
N GLU A 173 3.92 7.03 -21.20
CA GLU A 173 4.52 7.97 -22.14
C GLU A 173 3.53 9.09 -22.52
N GLU A 174 2.25 8.78 -22.70
CA GLU A 174 1.24 9.79 -23.03
C GLU A 174 -0.18 9.38 -22.60
N CYS A 175 -0.95 10.36 -22.11
CA CYS A 175 -2.36 10.17 -21.76
C CYS A 175 -3.26 10.42 -22.96
N ILE A 176 -3.98 9.39 -23.40
CA ILE A 176 -4.93 9.49 -24.50
C ILE A 176 -6.16 10.28 -24.03
N ILE A 177 -6.55 11.29 -24.80
CA ILE A 177 -7.77 12.07 -24.53
C ILE A 177 -8.99 11.19 -24.84
N GLY A 178 -9.80 10.93 -23.82
CA GLY A 178 -11.04 10.17 -23.93
C GLY A 178 -12.19 10.91 -23.25
N LYS A 179 -13.42 10.66 -23.71
CA LYS A 179 -14.64 11.19 -23.08
C LYS A 179 -14.97 10.49 -21.75
N TYR A 180 -14.52 9.24 -21.60
CA TYR A 180 -14.86 8.39 -20.47
C TYR A 180 -13.62 8.07 -19.63
N ARG A 181 -13.85 7.70 -18.36
CA ARG A 181 -12.80 7.27 -17.45
C ARG A 181 -12.21 5.94 -17.95
N SER A 182 -10.90 5.78 -17.77
CA SER A 182 -10.25 4.48 -17.93
C SER A 182 -10.69 3.55 -16.80
N TYR A 183 -10.79 2.25 -17.08
CA TYR A 183 -11.15 1.26 -16.05
C TYR A 183 -10.09 1.18 -14.94
N THR A 184 -8.83 1.50 -15.27
CA THR A 184 -7.70 1.50 -14.32
C THR A 184 -7.62 2.79 -13.52
N GLY A 185 -8.35 3.85 -13.88
CA GLY A 185 -8.17 5.18 -13.30
C GLY A 185 -6.91 5.92 -13.79
N LEU A 186 -6.09 5.29 -14.65
CA LEU A 186 -4.93 5.93 -15.28
C LEU A 186 -5.35 7.17 -16.07
N CYS A 187 -4.51 8.20 -16.04
CA CYS A 187 -4.69 9.47 -16.78
C CYS A 187 -5.91 10.29 -16.36
N ASN A 188 -6.54 9.99 -15.22
CA ASN A 188 -7.52 10.90 -14.61
C ASN A 188 -6.85 12.24 -14.21
N ASN A 189 -5.59 12.18 -13.79
CA ASN A 189 -4.74 13.35 -13.59
C ASN A 189 -3.64 13.39 -14.67
N ILE A 190 -3.71 14.36 -15.58
CA ILE A 190 -2.76 14.48 -16.71
C ILE A 190 -1.33 14.74 -16.22
N LYS A 191 -1.16 15.53 -15.15
CA LYS A 191 0.17 15.85 -14.60
C LYS A 191 0.81 14.65 -13.91
N ASN A 192 -0.01 13.85 -13.23
CA ASN A 192 0.42 12.65 -12.51
C ASN A 192 -0.50 11.48 -12.88
N PRO A 193 -0.24 10.80 -14.02
CA PRO A 193 -1.16 9.82 -14.60
C PRO A 193 -1.55 8.64 -13.70
N ARG A 194 -0.74 8.34 -12.69
CA ARG A 194 -0.94 7.22 -11.75
C ARG A 194 -1.72 7.58 -10.48
N ASN A 195 -1.97 8.86 -10.24
CA ASN A 195 -2.64 9.28 -9.00
C ASN A 195 -4.08 8.76 -8.97
N GLY A 196 -4.35 7.87 -8.02
CA GLY A 196 -5.66 7.24 -7.87
C GLY A 196 -5.95 6.14 -8.89
N ALA A 197 -4.92 5.64 -9.59
CA ALA A 197 -5.06 4.47 -10.44
C ALA A 197 -5.06 3.18 -9.61
N SER A 198 -5.70 2.13 -10.13
CA SER A 198 -5.63 0.79 -9.54
C SER A 198 -4.23 0.21 -9.65
N TYR A 199 -3.92 -0.77 -8.79
CA TYR A 199 -2.61 -1.42 -8.71
C TYR A 199 -1.43 -0.49 -8.33
N GLU A 200 -1.73 0.71 -7.86
CA GLU A 200 -0.74 1.62 -7.31
C GLU A 200 -0.68 1.51 -5.78
N LYS A 201 0.46 1.90 -5.22
CA LYS A 201 0.66 1.90 -3.76
C LYS A 201 -0.28 2.88 -3.07
N LEU A 202 -0.72 2.54 -1.86
CA LEU A 202 -1.45 3.46 -0.99
C LEU A 202 -0.57 4.66 -0.64
N GLN A 203 -1.12 5.87 -0.79
CA GLN A 203 -0.43 7.09 -0.44
C GLN A 203 -0.31 7.21 1.09
N ARG A 204 0.89 7.53 1.56
CA ARG A 204 1.17 7.75 2.99
C ARG A 204 1.16 9.24 3.29
N PHE A 205 0.30 9.68 4.22
CA PHE A 205 0.33 11.06 4.74
C PHE A 205 1.43 11.27 5.78
N LEU A 206 1.81 10.21 6.48
CA LEU A 206 2.89 10.19 7.47
C LEU A 206 3.92 9.12 7.08
N PRO A 207 5.22 9.31 7.41
CA PRO A 207 6.22 8.27 7.23
C PRO A 207 5.83 6.97 7.93
N ALA A 208 6.24 5.84 7.37
CA ALA A 208 5.99 4.54 7.98
C ALA A 208 6.76 4.39 9.31
N ASP A 209 6.13 3.75 10.30
CA ASP A 209 6.69 3.52 11.64
C ASP A 209 6.78 2.00 11.91
N TYR A 210 7.84 1.38 11.39
CA TYR A 210 8.16 -0.04 11.57
C TYR A 210 9.31 -0.20 12.57
N ALA A 211 9.34 -1.30 13.32
CA ALA A 211 10.40 -1.55 14.32
C ALA A 211 11.80 -1.64 13.69
N ASP A 212 11.89 -2.23 12.49
CA ASP A 212 13.12 -2.34 11.69
C ASP A 212 13.28 -1.21 10.65
N SER A 213 12.32 -0.26 10.60
CA SER A 213 12.19 0.77 9.57
C SER A 213 11.87 0.27 8.15
N ILE A 214 11.51 -1.01 7.96
CA ILE A 214 11.16 -1.58 6.64
C ILE A 214 9.78 -2.22 6.66
N SER A 215 9.60 -3.28 7.46
CA SER A 215 8.41 -4.13 7.38
C SER A 215 8.04 -4.81 8.69
N ALA A 216 8.94 -4.88 9.68
CA ALA A 216 8.64 -5.50 10.96
C ALA A 216 7.57 -4.69 11.73
N PRO A 217 6.54 -5.36 12.29
CA PRO A 217 5.50 -4.70 13.09
C PRO A 217 6.10 -3.80 14.18
N ARG A 218 5.40 -2.71 14.47
CA ARG A 218 5.82 -1.72 15.45
C ARG A 218 5.93 -2.33 16.86
N VAL A 219 6.91 -1.86 17.63
CA VAL A 219 7.06 -2.14 19.07
C VAL A 219 6.68 -0.92 19.92
N ALA A 220 6.41 -1.14 21.21
CA ALA A 220 6.11 -0.05 22.14
C ALA A 220 7.29 0.92 22.26
N LYS A 221 7.02 2.18 22.65
CA LYS A 221 8.08 3.16 22.92
C LYS A 221 9.06 2.71 24.02
N SER A 222 8.62 1.82 24.91
CA SER A 222 9.44 1.21 25.95
C SER A 222 10.37 0.10 25.43
N GLY A 223 10.19 -0.36 24.18
CA GLY A 223 10.89 -1.51 23.61
C GLY A 223 10.17 -2.85 23.81
N ASN A 224 9.06 -2.87 24.54
CA ASN A 224 8.27 -4.09 24.75
C ASN A 224 7.34 -4.38 23.55
N GLU A 225 6.84 -5.61 23.47
CA GLU A 225 5.81 -5.99 22.50
C GLU A 225 4.50 -5.23 22.73
N LEU A 226 3.75 -5.00 21.65
CA LEU A 226 2.42 -4.40 21.73
C LEU A 226 1.41 -5.42 22.27
N PRO A 227 0.39 -4.97 23.02
CA PRO A 227 -0.66 -5.87 23.50
C PRO A 227 -1.39 -6.56 22.34
N SER A 228 -1.96 -7.72 22.62
CA SER A 228 -2.68 -8.49 21.61
C SER A 228 -3.86 -7.70 21.05
N ALA A 229 -4.01 -7.69 19.73
CA ALA A 229 -5.14 -7.05 19.06
C ALA A 229 -6.48 -7.64 19.52
N SER A 230 -6.52 -8.93 19.88
CA SER A 230 -7.73 -9.59 20.40
C SER A 230 -8.11 -9.09 21.78
N GLU A 231 -7.13 -8.91 22.68
CA GLU A 231 -7.36 -8.37 24.03
C GLU A 231 -7.85 -6.92 23.97
N LEU A 232 -7.27 -6.10 23.08
CA LEU A 232 -7.73 -4.74 22.85
C LEU A 232 -9.14 -4.72 22.24
N SER A 233 -9.43 -5.58 21.26
CA SER A 233 -10.75 -5.67 20.63
C SER A 233 -11.83 -6.01 21.65
N ALA A 234 -11.56 -6.96 22.55
CA ALA A 234 -12.49 -7.33 23.63
C ALA A 234 -12.77 -6.16 24.60
N LEU A 235 -11.80 -5.26 24.80
CA LEU A 235 -11.98 -4.06 25.62
C LEU A 235 -12.84 -2.98 24.92
N PHE A 236 -12.68 -2.81 23.61
CA PHE A 236 -13.28 -1.71 22.84
C PHE A 236 -14.57 -2.09 22.07
N THR A 237 -14.94 -3.36 22.03
CA THR A 237 -16.13 -3.84 21.31
C THR A 237 -17.20 -4.27 22.32
N PRO A 238 -17.97 -3.32 22.89
CA PRO A 238 -19.08 -3.67 23.77
C PRO A 238 -20.18 -4.40 23.00
N ALA A 239 -21.11 -5.02 23.74
CA ALA A 239 -22.30 -5.62 23.14
C ALA A 239 -23.03 -4.60 22.24
N PRO A 240 -23.58 -5.05 21.10
CA PRO A 240 -24.21 -4.15 20.14
C PRO A 240 -25.41 -3.47 20.79
N ASN A 241 -25.29 -2.16 20.98
CA ASN A 241 -26.38 -1.31 21.41
C ASN A 241 -27.00 -0.70 20.14
N GLY A 242 -28.24 -1.08 19.84
CA GLY A 242 -28.94 -0.59 18.66
C GLY A 242 -28.97 0.94 18.62
N HIS A 243 -28.79 1.51 17.43
CA HIS A 243 -28.82 2.97 17.25
C HIS A 243 -30.22 3.38 16.79
N SER A 244 -30.94 4.17 17.58
CA SER A 244 -32.35 4.51 17.32
C SER A 244 -32.57 5.46 16.14
N THR A 245 -31.54 6.21 15.75
CA THR A 245 -31.60 7.24 14.70
C THR A 245 -30.99 6.84 13.37
N CYS A 246 -30.33 5.68 13.29
CA CYS A 246 -29.58 5.26 12.11
C CYS A 246 -30.25 4.08 11.41
N SER A 247 -30.35 4.14 10.09
CA SER A 247 -30.82 3.00 9.30
C SER A 247 -29.78 1.88 9.31
N LEU A 248 -30.25 0.63 9.38
CA LEU A 248 -29.41 -0.56 9.22
C LEU A 248 -28.69 -0.59 7.86
N LEU A 249 -29.20 0.14 6.85
CA LEU A 249 -28.59 0.23 5.52
C LEU A 249 -27.25 0.97 5.51
N ILE A 250 -26.93 1.74 6.55
CA ILE A 250 -25.68 2.52 6.61
C ILE A 250 -24.47 1.57 6.56
N SER A 251 -24.48 0.47 7.32
CA SER A 251 -23.35 -0.47 7.37
C SER A 251 -23.04 -1.11 6.01
N PRO A 252 -23.98 -1.78 5.31
CA PRO A 252 -23.69 -2.37 4.01
C PRO A 252 -23.37 -1.32 2.94
N PHE A 253 -23.97 -0.12 3.00
CA PHE A 253 -23.62 0.96 2.07
C PHE A 253 -22.19 1.47 2.27
N LEU A 254 -21.73 1.59 3.52
CA LEU A 254 -20.34 1.97 3.82
C LEU A 254 -19.35 0.87 3.40
N SER A 255 -19.69 -0.41 3.56
CA SER A 255 -18.87 -1.51 3.02
C SER A 255 -18.76 -1.41 1.50
N PHE A 256 -19.88 -1.21 0.81
CA PHE A 256 -19.89 -1.03 -0.65
C PHE A 256 -19.01 0.14 -1.09
N LEU A 257 -19.06 1.28 -0.40
CA LEU A 257 -18.21 2.43 -0.70
C LEU A 257 -16.73 2.13 -0.43
N TYR A 258 -16.41 1.43 0.65
CA TYR A 258 -15.03 1.05 0.98
C TYR A 258 -14.44 0.13 -0.09
N ASP A 259 -15.18 -0.90 -0.49
CA ASP A 259 -14.73 -1.89 -1.47
C ASP A 259 -14.57 -1.28 -2.88
N ASP A 260 -15.27 -0.19 -3.20
CA ASP A 260 -15.07 0.60 -4.45
C ASP A 260 -13.80 1.48 -4.39
N MET A 261 -13.38 1.89 -3.20
CA MET A 261 -12.23 2.79 -3.01
C MET A 261 -10.91 2.05 -2.80
N VAL A 262 -10.92 0.97 -2.02
CA VAL A 262 -9.71 0.30 -1.55
C VAL A 262 -9.90 -1.21 -1.56
N HIS A 263 -8.95 -1.89 -2.19
CA HIS A 263 -8.79 -3.34 -2.08
C HIS A 263 -7.34 -3.67 -1.75
N VAL A 264 -7.10 -4.33 -0.62
CA VAL A 264 -5.75 -4.78 -0.22
C VAL A 264 -5.74 -6.31 -0.27
N PRO A 265 -5.17 -6.91 -1.33
CA PRO A 265 -5.11 -8.35 -1.44
C PRO A 265 -4.13 -8.94 -0.43
N THR A 266 -4.45 -10.12 0.10
CA THR A 266 -3.55 -10.84 1.00
C THR A 266 -2.82 -11.94 0.26
N ASN A 267 -1.51 -12.04 0.42
CA ASN A 267 -0.74 -13.18 -0.07
C ASN A 267 -0.43 -14.13 1.07
N ARG A 268 -0.78 -15.41 0.87
CA ARG A 268 -0.34 -16.49 1.76
C ARG A 268 0.96 -17.03 1.24
N ILE A 269 2.05 -16.78 1.97
CA ILE A 269 3.37 -17.32 1.68
C ILE A 269 3.70 -18.35 2.77
N PHE A 270 4.21 -19.50 2.39
CA PHE A 270 4.60 -20.56 3.33
C PHE A 270 6.12 -20.64 3.39
N LYS A 271 6.67 -20.74 4.60
CA LYS A 271 8.08 -21.05 4.83
C LYS A 271 8.16 -22.34 5.63
N SER A 272 8.69 -23.40 5.00
CA SER A 272 8.86 -24.71 5.65
C SER A 272 7.58 -25.19 6.36
N LYS A 273 6.44 -25.18 5.66
CA LYS A 273 5.10 -25.57 6.13
C LYS A 273 4.46 -24.67 7.21
N SER A 274 5.17 -23.65 7.69
CA SER A 274 4.57 -22.60 8.52
C SER A 274 4.08 -21.45 7.65
N LEU A 275 2.91 -20.89 7.96
CA LEU A 275 2.42 -19.68 7.29
C LEU A 275 3.38 -18.52 7.62
N PHE A 276 4.13 -18.09 6.62
CA PHE A 276 4.91 -16.87 6.67
C PHE A 276 3.95 -15.71 6.37
N SER A 277 3.16 -15.32 7.36
CA SER A 277 2.25 -14.18 7.22
C SER A 277 3.06 -12.89 7.22
N CYS A 278 3.15 -12.25 6.06
CA CYS A 278 3.27 -10.80 5.99
C CYS A 278 1.85 -10.23 5.96
N LEU A 279 1.64 -9.15 6.72
CA LEU A 279 0.38 -8.38 6.80
C LEU A 279 -0.20 -8.05 5.42
#